data_AF-A0A9P8NMX9-F1
#
_entry.id   AF-A0A9P8NMX9-F1
#
_cell.length_a   1.000
_cell.length_b   1.000
_cell.length_c   1.000
_cell.angle_alpha   90.00
_cell.angle_beta   90.00
_cell.angle_gamma   90.00
#
_symmetry.space_group_name_H-M   'P 1'
#
loop_
_entity.id
_entity.type
_entity.pdbx_description
1 polymer ?
#
loop_
_entity_poly.entity_id
_entity_poly.type
_entity_poly.pdbx_seq_one_letter_code
_entity_poly.pdbx_strand_id
1 'polypeptide(L)'
;MSKRYAKFDLDALCSLVSSLPSVSSPISKVEKMEGGFNKALLMTAENRKGVLAKMPCLAVVPSRYSTASEVATFEYVKSLTSIPVPEVLTWSCDALNPVRNEYIVMEKAKGRQLVEVWGEMDQAQKFKLIQTLSGWKASWAQ
;
A
#
# COMPACT_ATOMS: atom_id res chain seq x y z
N MET A 1 -16.53 3.98 21.28
CA MET A 1 -16.52 3.61 19.84
C MET A 1 -15.95 4.69 18.90
N SER A 2 -15.52 5.88 19.36
CA SER A 2 -15.11 6.99 18.47
C SER A 2 -13.60 7.10 18.14
N LYS A 3 -12.74 6.20 18.61
CA LYS A 3 -11.27 6.32 18.47
C LYS A 3 -10.69 5.87 17.11
N ARG A 4 -11.51 5.48 16.13
CA ARG A 4 -11.05 4.95 14.82
C ARG A 4 -11.24 5.91 13.63
N TYR A 5 -11.65 7.15 13.88
CA TYR A 5 -11.92 8.12 12.82
C TYR A 5 -10.72 9.05 12.62
N ALA A 6 -9.81 8.65 11.73
CA ALA A 6 -8.86 9.59 11.15
C ALA A 6 -9.62 10.40 10.09
N LYS A 7 -9.79 11.70 10.33
CA LYS A 7 -10.44 12.62 9.39
C LYS A 7 -9.48 12.83 8.21
N PHE A 8 -9.98 12.77 7.00
CA PHE A 8 -9.25 13.09 5.78
C PHE A 8 -10.23 13.63 4.75
N ASP A 9 -9.73 14.31 3.75
CA ASP A 9 -10.49 14.87 2.64
C ASP A 9 -10.44 13.91 1.44
N LEU A 10 -11.57 13.24 1.18
CA LEU A 10 -11.66 12.24 0.11
C LEU A 10 -11.62 12.88 -1.28
N ASP A 11 -12.21 14.07 -1.45
CA ASP A 11 -12.24 14.77 -2.74
C ASP A 11 -10.84 15.27 -3.12
N ALA A 12 -10.10 15.78 -2.13
CA ALA A 12 -8.69 16.13 -2.31
C ALA A 12 -7.85 14.90 -2.68
N LEU A 13 -8.10 13.75 -2.04
CA LEU A 13 -7.41 12.50 -2.36
C LEU A 13 -7.74 12.02 -3.78
N CYS A 14 -9.01 12.04 -4.19
CA CYS A 14 -9.43 11.68 -5.55
C CYS A 14 -8.78 12.60 -6.59
N SER A 15 -8.77 13.91 -6.35
CA SER A 15 -8.14 14.89 -7.23
C SER A 15 -6.63 14.66 -7.35
N LEU A 16 -5.96 14.40 -6.23
CA LEU A 16 -4.54 14.06 -6.19
C LEU A 16 -4.26 12.79 -7.01
N VAL A 17 -5.00 11.71 -6.78
CA VAL A 17 -4.79 10.45 -7.51
C VAL A 17 -5.08 10.61 -9.00
N SER A 18 -6.15 11.31 -9.38
CA SER A 18 -6.48 11.57 -10.78
C SER A 18 -5.40 12.37 -11.51
N SER A 19 -4.69 13.25 -10.81
CA SER A 19 -3.61 14.06 -11.37
C SER A 19 -2.30 13.30 -11.59
N LEU A 20 -2.15 12.09 -11.03
CA LEU A 20 -0.92 11.33 -11.15
C LEU A 20 -0.69 10.88 -12.61
N PRO A 21 0.53 11.02 -13.17
CA PRO A 21 0.81 10.59 -14.55
C PRO A 21 0.50 9.11 -14.80
N SER A 22 0.71 8.26 -13.80
CA SER A 22 0.40 6.83 -13.87
C SER A 22 -1.10 6.57 -13.98
N VAL A 23 -1.96 7.45 -13.45
CA VAL A 23 -3.43 7.33 -13.47
C VAL A 23 -4.03 8.16 -14.61
N SER A 24 -3.89 9.49 -14.57
CA SER A 24 -4.33 10.46 -15.58
C SER A 24 -5.79 10.25 -16.04
N SER A 25 -6.70 10.12 -15.07
CA SER A 25 -8.14 9.87 -15.31
C SER A 25 -8.94 10.10 -14.01
N PRO A 26 -10.21 10.55 -14.10
CA PRO A 26 -11.08 10.69 -12.93
C PRO A 26 -11.24 9.37 -12.15
N ILE A 27 -11.36 9.47 -10.83
CA ILE A 27 -11.66 8.32 -9.96
C ILE A 27 -13.15 8.00 -10.06
N SER A 28 -13.47 6.79 -10.51
CA SER A 28 -14.84 6.30 -10.69
C SER A 28 -15.32 5.42 -9.54
N LYS A 29 -14.39 4.80 -8.80
CA LYS A 29 -14.72 3.89 -7.70
C LYS A 29 -13.71 3.98 -6.58
N VAL A 30 -14.18 4.01 -5.34
CA VAL A 30 -13.36 3.94 -4.12
C VAL A 30 -13.89 2.82 -3.24
N GLU A 31 -13.05 1.84 -2.96
CA GLU A 31 -13.39 0.68 -2.15
C GLU A 31 -12.52 0.66 -0.90
N LYS A 32 -13.16 0.61 0.27
CA LYS A 32 -12.44 0.46 1.53
C LYS A 32 -11.95 -0.99 1.65
N MET A 33 -10.65 -1.17 1.81
CA MET A 33 -10.06 -2.46 2.16
C MET A 33 -9.97 -2.53 3.69
N GLU A 34 -10.66 -3.49 4.29
CA GLU A 34 -10.59 -3.72 5.74
C GLU A 34 -9.44 -4.68 6.08
N GLY A 35 -8.49 -4.23 6.90
CA GLY A 35 -7.40 -5.05 7.42
C GLY A 35 -6.40 -4.25 8.27
N GLY A 36 -6.18 -4.66 9.52
CA GLY A 36 -5.08 -4.17 10.39
C GLY A 36 -5.22 -2.76 10.98
N PHE A 37 -4.06 -2.17 11.32
CA PHE A 37 -3.92 -0.86 11.99
C PHE A 37 -3.90 0.33 11.01
N ASN A 38 -4.24 0.17 9.73
CA ASN A 38 -4.22 1.25 8.73
C ASN A 38 -5.55 1.33 7.99
N LYS A 39 -5.94 2.51 7.49
CA LYS A 39 -7.03 2.64 6.51
C LYS A 39 -6.42 2.47 5.12
N ALA A 40 -6.96 1.56 4.32
CA ALA A 40 -6.57 1.37 2.94
C ALA A 40 -7.78 1.54 2.02
N LEU A 41 -7.61 2.29 0.94
CA LEU A 41 -8.61 2.54 -0.09
C LEU A 41 -8.06 2.05 -1.42
N LEU A 42 -8.77 1.13 -2.05
CA LEU A 42 -8.55 0.79 -3.45
C LEU A 42 -9.31 1.80 -4.31
N MET A 43 -8.58 2.62 -5.06
CA MET A 43 -9.14 3.67 -5.91
C MET A 43 -8.98 3.25 -7.36
N THR A 44 -10.08 3.22 -8.11
CA THR A 44 -10.11 2.84 -9.53
C THR A 44 -10.55 4.03 -10.36
N ALA A 45 -9.78 4.35 -11.39
CA ALA A 45 -10.08 5.39 -12.35
C ALA A 45 -10.98 4.89 -13.49
N GLU A 46 -11.59 5.81 -14.23
CA GLU A 46 -12.43 5.48 -15.41
C GLU A 46 -11.68 4.70 -16.47
N ASN A 47 -10.38 4.97 -16.66
CA ASN A 47 -9.51 4.21 -17.55
C ASN A 47 -9.10 2.82 -17.01
N ARG A 48 -9.74 2.36 -15.92
CA ARG A 48 -9.55 1.07 -15.24
C ARG A 48 -8.21 0.90 -14.53
N LYS A 49 -7.37 1.93 -14.47
CA LYS A 49 -6.16 1.90 -13.65
C LYS A 49 -6.53 2.00 -12.17
N GLY A 50 -5.86 1.22 -11.34
CA GLY A 50 -6.13 1.14 -9.90
C GLY A 50 -4.89 1.41 -9.06
N VAL A 51 -5.07 2.17 -7.97
CA VAL A 51 -4.03 2.44 -6.98
C VAL A 51 -4.52 2.10 -5.59
N LEU A 52 -3.60 1.88 -4.66
CA LEU A 52 -3.87 1.74 -3.25
C LEU A 52 -3.47 3.03 -2.53
N ALA A 53 -4.44 3.70 -1.91
CA ALA A 53 -4.18 4.81 -1.00
C ALA A 53 -4.27 4.32 0.44
N LYS A 54 -3.16 4.44 1.18
CA LYS A 54 -3.06 4.00 2.56
C LYS A 54 -2.85 5.20 3.47
N MET A 55 -3.60 5.25 4.56
CA MET A 55 -3.45 6.25 5.62
C MET A 55 -3.20 5.53 6.95
N PRO A 56 -2.25 5.99 7.77
CA PRO A 56 -2.02 5.42 9.09
C PRO A 56 -3.29 5.57 9.95
N CYS A 57 -3.70 4.49 10.62
CA CYS A 57 -4.76 4.57 11.63
C CYS A 57 -4.09 4.48 13.00
N LEU A 58 -4.41 5.42 13.89
CA LEU A 58 -3.92 5.47 15.27
C LEU A 58 -2.43 5.83 15.40
N ALA A 59 -2.16 6.85 16.21
CA ALA A 59 -0.82 7.28 16.60
C ALA A 59 -0.19 6.26 17.58
N VAL A 60 0.21 5.09 17.08
CA VAL A 60 1.06 4.14 17.85
C VAL A 60 2.52 4.57 17.80
N VAL A 61 2.91 5.26 16.72
CA VAL A 61 4.19 5.92 16.50
C VAL A 61 3.88 7.42 16.32
N PRO A 62 4.77 8.35 16.71
CA PRO A 62 4.52 9.76 16.46
C PRO A 62 4.21 9.99 14.97
N SER A 63 3.14 10.74 14.73
CA SER A 63 2.70 11.17 13.40
C SER A 63 3.91 11.74 12.65
N ARG A 64 4.04 11.38 11.37
CA ARG A 64 5.17 11.56 10.42
C ARG A 64 6.12 10.38 10.29
N TYR A 65 6.61 9.82 11.39
CA TYR A 65 7.65 8.78 11.31
C TYR A 65 7.11 7.45 10.77
N SER A 66 5.84 7.14 11.03
CA SER A 66 5.22 5.91 10.50
C SER A 66 5.23 5.91 8.96
N THR A 67 4.71 6.96 8.33
CA THR A 67 4.62 7.05 6.87
C THR A 67 6.01 7.12 6.23
N ALA A 68 6.90 7.97 6.77
CA ALA A 68 8.25 8.14 6.23
C ALA A 68 9.09 6.85 6.35
N SER A 69 9.05 6.17 7.50
CA SER A 69 9.80 4.92 7.71
C SER A 69 9.33 3.79 6.80
N GLU A 70 8.04 3.72 6.51
CA GLU A 70 7.50 2.70 5.62
C GLU A 70 7.87 2.96 4.15
N VAL A 71 7.79 4.21 3.70
CA VAL A 71 8.27 4.58 2.35
C VAL A 71 9.76 4.29 2.22
N ALA A 72 10.57 4.68 3.21
CA ALA A 72 12.00 4.38 3.22
C ALA A 72 12.27 2.87 3.20
N THR A 73 11.44 2.07 3.86
CA THR A 73 11.53 0.60 3.81
C THR A 73 11.23 0.07 2.42
N PHE A 74 10.20 0.58 1.74
CA PHE A 74 9.90 0.18 0.35
C PHE A 74 11.08 0.49 -0.58
N GLU A 75 11.66 1.69 -0.49
CA GLU A 75 12.83 2.08 -1.28
C GLU A 75 14.07 1.23 -0.97
N TYR A 76 14.33 0.94 0.31
CA TYR A 76 15.43 0.08 0.74
C TYR A 76 15.29 -1.33 0.14
N VAL A 77 14.12 -1.95 0.28
CA VAL A 77 13.87 -3.30 -0.24
C VAL A 77 13.97 -3.33 -1.78
N LYS A 78 13.42 -2.31 -2.47
CA LYS A 78 13.48 -2.21 -3.94
C LYS A 78 14.91 -2.02 -4.45
N SER A 79 15.75 -1.30 -3.72
CA SER A 79 17.13 -0.99 -4.14
C SER A 79 18.12 -2.12 -3.86
N LEU A 80 17.88 -2.93 -2.83
CA LEU A 80 18.85 -3.94 -2.37
C LEU A 80 18.42 -5.39 -2.62
N THR A 81 17.17 -5.63 -3.03
CA THR A 81 16.65 -7.00 -3.19
C THR A 81 15.90 -7.19 -4.50
N SER A 82 15.71 -8.45 -4.89
CA SER A 82 14.85 -8.84 -6.01
C SER A 82 13.39 -9.07 -5.58
N ILE A 83 13.04 -8.71 -4.35
CA ILE A 83 11.70 -8.93 -3.81
C ILE A 83 10.75 -7.92 -4.44
N PRO A 84 9.65 -8.37 -5.06
CA PRO A 84 8.67 -7.47 -5.64
C PRO A 84 7.96 -6.73 -4.51
N VAL A 85 8.16 -5.41 -4.46
CA VAL A 85 7.40 -4.50 -3.61
C VAL A 85 6.59 -3.53 -4.47
N PRO A 86 5.42 -3.07 -4.01
CA PRO A 86 4.64 -2.06 -4.72
C PRO A 86 5.44 -0.77 -4.94
N GLU A 87 5.24 -0.13 -6.09
CA GLU A 87 5.82 1.18 -6.35
C GLU A 87 5.02 2.27 -5.62
N VAL A 88 5.73 3.10 -4.84
CA VAL A 88 5.17 4.30 -4.24
C VAL A 88 5.07 5.38 -5.32
N LEU A 89 3.84 5.84 -5.60
CA LEU A 89 3.55 6.84 -6.62
C LEU A 89 3.62 8.27 -6.06
N THR A 90 3.15 8.46 -4.83
CA THR A 90 3.26 9.71 -4.07
C THR A 90 2.94 9.45 -2.61
N TRP A 91 3.45 10.27 -1.71
CA TRP A 91 3.18 10.15 -0.28
C TRP A 91 3.31 11.53 0.39
N SER A 92 2.73 11.68 1.57
CA SER A 92 2.96 12.82 2.45
C SER A 92 2.88 12.39 3.90
N CYS A 93 3.86 12.78 4.70
CA CYS A 93 3.84 12.62 6.15
C CYS A 93 3.34 13.88 6.88
N ASP A 94 3.09 14.98 6.17
CA ASP A 94 2.59 16.21 6.79
C ASP A 94 1.06 16.28 6.72
N ALA A 95 0.38 16.18 7.86
CA ALA A 95 -1.07 16.22 7.94
C ALA A 95 -1.70 17.57 7.52
N LEU A 96 -0.89 18.63 7.30
CA LEU A 96 -1.36 19.91 6.77
C LEU A 96 -1.57 19.92 5.25
N ASN A 97 -1.25 18.82 4.56
CA ASN A 97 -1.51 18.69 3.13
C ASN A 97 -3.03 18.73 2.80
N PRO A 98 -3.43 18.92 1.53
CA PRO A 98 -4.85 19.01 1.14
C PRO A 98 -5.73 17.82 1.52
N VAL A 99 -5.18 16.60 1.60
CA VAL A 99 -5.89 15.39 2.08
C VAL A 99 -6.16 15.44 3.59
N ARG A 100 -5.52 16.38 4.31
CA ARG A 100 -5.64 16.61 5.75
C ARG A 100 -5.22 15.41 6.61
N ASN A 101 -4.37 14.56 6.05
CA ASN A 101 -3.85 13.37 6.71
C ASN A 101 -2.60 12.86 6.01
N GLU A 102 -1.79 12.10 6.73
CA GLU A 102 -0.69 11.36 6.13
C GLU A 102 -1.24 10.31 5.15
N TYR A 103 -0.51 10.09 4.06
CA TYR A 103 -0.88 9.10 3.06
C TYR A 103 0.32 8.51 2.33
N ILE A 104 0.13 7.30 1.81
CA ILE A 104 0.96 6.68 0.78
C ILE A 104 0.02 6.23 -0.33
N VAL A 105 0.21 6.75 -1.54
CA VAL A 105 -0.42 6.24 -2.76
C VAL A 105 0.61 5.37 -3.47
N MET A 106 0.25 4.12 -3.72
CA MET A 106 1.13 3.13 -4.32
C MET A 106 0.38 2.26 -5.32
N GLU A 107 1.11 1.50 -6.14
CA GLU A 107 0.52 0.48 -7.00
C GLU A 107 -0.23 -0.59 -6.19
N LYS A 108 -1.31 -1.13 -6.77
CA LYS A 108 -1.93 -2.33 -6.22
C LYS A 108 -1.03 -3.54 -6.50
N ALA A 109 -0.57 -4.22 -5.45
CA ALA A 109 0.16 -5.47 -5.58
C ALA A 109 -0.65 -6.49 -6.42
N LYS A 110 -0.01 -7.08 -7.42
CA LYS A 110 -0.62 -8.12 -8.24
C LYS A 110 -0.61 -9.44 -7.48
N GLY A 111 -1.74 -10.15 -7.47
CA GLY A 111 -1.84 -11.49 -6.89
C GLY A 111 -3.05 -11.66 -5.97
N ARG A 112 -3.10 -12.81 -5.31
CA ARG A 112 -4.08 -13.16 -4.27
C ARG A 112 -3.36 -13.31 -2.93
N GLN A 113 -4.07 -13.07 -1.83
CA GLN A 113 -3.50 -13.29 -0.51
C GLN A 113 -3.18 -14.78 -0.31
N LEU A 114 -2.00 -15.08 0.21
CA LEU A 114 -1.55 -16.48 0.37
C LEU A 114 -2.54 -17.28 1.24
N VAL A 115 -3.12 -16.66 2.27
CA VAL A 115 -4.10 -17.30 3.16
C VAL A 115 -5.34 -17.80 2.43
N GLU A 116 -5.76 -17.12 1.36
CA GLU A 116 -6.94 -17.51 0.57
C GLU A 116 -6.67 -18.72 -0.31
N VAL A 117 -5.44 -18.89 -0.78
CA VAL A 117 -5.07 -19.94 -1.75
C VAL A 117 -4.33 -21.11 -1.13
N TRP A 118 -3.82 -20.97 0.10
CA TRP A 118 -2.97 -21.98 0.74
C TRP A 118 -3.65 -23.36 0.83
N GLY A 119 -4.95 -23.39 1.12
CA GLY A 119 -5.74 -24.63 1.17
C GLY A 119 -5.89 -25.31 -0.20
N GLU A 120 -5.94 -24.52 -1.28
CA GLU A 120 -6.10 -24.98 -2.66
C GLU A 120 -4.78 -25.45 -3.29
N MET A 121 -3.63 -25.00 -2.76
CA MET A 121 -2.31 -25.34 -3.29
C MET A 121 -1.89 -26.78 -2.98
N ASP A 122 -1.32 -27.46 -3.98
CA ASP A 122 -0.70 -28.77 -3.81
C ASP A 122 0.67 -28.68 -3.08
N GLN A 123 1.23 -29.84 -2.73
CA GLN A 123 2.49 -29.91 -1.98
C GLN A 123 3.69 -29.36 -2.77
N ALA A 124 3.72 -29.57 -4.09
CA ALA A 124 4.82 -29.08 -4.94
C ALA A 124 4.78 -27.56 -5.07
N GLN A 125 3.59 -26.97 -5.21
CA GLN A 125 3.38 -25.53 -5.23
C GLN A 125 3.76 -24.88 -3.89
N LYS A 126 3.35 -25.47 -2.77
CA LYS A 126 3.75 -25.02 -1.42
C LYS A 126 5.26 -25.07 -1.25
N PHE A 127 5.90 -26.17 -1.64
CA PHE A 127 7.34 -26.33 -1.55
C PHE A 127 8.08 -25.29 -2.39
N LYS A 128 7.66 -25.08 -3.64
CA LYS A 128 8.25 -24.07 -4.51
C LYS A 128 8.14 -22.66 -3.92
N LEU A 129 6.99 -22.30 -3.36
CA LEU A 129 6.82 -21.01 -2.69
C LEU A 129 7.77 -20.85 -1.49
N ILE A 130 7.86 -21.88 -0.64
CA ILE A 130 8.78 -21.88 0.51
C ILE A 130 10.23 -21.72 0.03
N GLN A 131 10.63 -22.41 -1.04
CA GLN A 131 11.96 -22.24 -1.63
C GLN A 131 12.19 -20.81 -2.10
N THR A 132 11.25 -20.19 -2.81
CA THR A 132 11.34 -18.78 -3.23
C THR A 132 11.50 -17.85 -2.03
N LEU A 133 10.67 -18.00 -0.99
CA LEU A 133 10.76 -17.19 0.23
C LEU A 133 12.10 -17.38 0.98
N SER A 134 12.60 -18.62 1.01
CA SER A 134 13.91 -18.92 1.63
C SER A 134 15.07 -18.31 0.87
N GLY A 135 15.00 -18.31 -0.47
CA GLY A 135 16.00 -17.67 -1.34
C GLY A 135 16.03 -16.16 -1.15
N TRP A 136 14.86 -15.54 -0.96
CA TRP A 136 14.78 -14.13 -0.58
C TRP A 136 15.47 -13.87 0.75
N LYS A 137 15.22 -14.65 1.81
CA LYS A 137 15.86 -14.44 3.12
C LYS A 137 17.40 -14.50 3.05
N ALA A 138 17.97 -15.36 2.21
CA ALA A 138 19.41 -15.47 2.06
C ALA A 138 20.07 -14.21 1.46
N SER A 139 19.35 -13.41 0.67
CA SER A 139 19.88 -12.20 0.04
C SER A 139 19.97 -10.98 0.98
N TRP A 140 19.47 -11.06 2.22
CA TRP A 140 19.53 -9.96 3.21
C TRP A 140 20.74 -10.06 4.14
N ALA A 141 21.45 -11.19 4.13
CA ALA A 141 22.51 -11.49 5.08
C ALA A 141 23.92 -11.13 4.57
N GLN A 142 24.02 -10.25 3.57
CA GLN A 142 25.27 -9.80 2.96
C GLN A 142 25.52 -8.32 3.21
#